data_AF-A0A353CQT9-F1
#
_entry.id   AF-A0A353CQT9-F1
#
_cell.length_a   1.000
_cell.length_b   1.000
_cell.length_c   1.000
_cell.angle_alpha   90.00
_cell.angle_beta   90.00
_cell.angle_gamma   90.00
#
_symmetry.space_group_name_H-M   'P 1'
#
loop_
_entity.id
_entity.type
_entity.pdbx_description
1 polymer ?
#
loop_
_entity_poly.entity_id
_entity_poly.type
_entity_poly.pdbx_seq_one_letter_code
_entity_poly.pdbx_strand_id
1 'polypeptide(L)'
;MTPLKKTPIPDIALLKWRNIADLLAEVAGVPAASINMVEGDGLRVIGVSKGSGNPMREGLLIKTDEDSRSYCAAVIRAREKLVIEDARRSAFWKNSESVKAGFISYAGVPVFHPDGDIFGSICLLDRKVNEFKGPVLRLMEEFADIIMGHLSLIAKNCQLEETLKEVRTLQGLIPICANCKKIRDDKGFWQKVEVYLEEHSGARFTHGLCDACADKLYGKESWYKDFKNPGKEE
;
A
#
# COMPACT_ATOMS: atom_id res chain seq x y z
N MET A 1 -1.81 10.84 13.51
CA MET A 1 -2.31 10.44 12.18
C MET A 1 -2.39 8.93 12.15
N THR A 2 -3.54 8.36 11.75
CA THR A 2 -3.84 6.92 11.71
C THR A 2 -2.91 6.18 10.73
N PRO A 3 -2.46 4.94 11.03
CA PRO A 3 -1.61 4.14 10.13
C PRO A 3 -2.17 3.95 8.70
N LEU A 4 -3.50 4.04 8.54
CA LEU A 4 -4.23 3.97 7.26
C LEU A 4 -3.76 4.97 6.18
N LYS A 5 -3.15 6.10 6.56
CA LYS A 5 -2.83 7.19 5.62
C LYS A 5 -1.45 7.11 4.98
N LYS A 6 -0.60 6.18 5.40
CA LYS A 6 0.75 5.98 4.84
C LYS A 6 0.90 4.69 4.04
N THR A 7 -0.19 3.94 3.87
CA THR A 7 -0.15 2.67 3.17
C THR A 7 0.06 2.90 1.67
N PRO A 8 1.10 2.30 1.06
CA PRO A 8 1.32 2.44 -0.37
C PRO A 8 0.16 1.79 -1.13
N ILE A 9 -0.36 2.51 -2.12
CA ILE A 9 -1.47 2.03 -2.94
C ILE A 9 -0.88 1.10 -4.01
N PRO A 10 -1.29 -0.19 -4.08
CA PRO A 10 -0.74 -1.12 -5.06
C PRO A 10 -1.10 -0.73 -6.50
N ASP A 11 -0.21 -1.03 -7.45
CA ASP A 11 -0.43 -0.74 -8.88
C ASP A 11 -1.73 -1.33 -9.43
N ILE A 12 -2.13 -2.51 -8.93
CA ILE A 12 -3.40 -3.14 -9.32
C ILE A 12 -4.62 -2.30 -8.92
N ALA A 13 -4.57 -1.62 -7.77
CA ALA A 13 -5.64 -0.74 -7.32
C ALA A 13 -5.70 0.52 -8.20
N LEU A 14 -4.54 1.13 -8.48
CA LEU A 14 -4.46 2.28 -9.40
C LEU A 14 -5.01 1.95 -10.80
N LEU A 15 -4.68 0.76 -11.33
CA LEU A 15 -5.23 0.29 -12.60
C LEU A 15 -6.76 0.15 -12.56
N LYS A 16 -7.31 -0.44 -11.49
CA LYS A 16 -8.77 -0.58 -11.34
C LYS A 16 -9.46 0.78 -11.23
N TRP A 17 -8.87 1.72 -10.51
CA TRP A 17 -9.41 3.07 -10.36
C TRP A 17 -9.35 3.86 -11.67
N ARG A 18 -8.30 3.69 -12.47
CA ARG A 18 -8.26 4.23 -13.84
C ARG A 18 -9.42 3.71 -14.69
N ASN A 19 -9.70 2.40 -14.62
CA ASN A 19 -10.83 1.82 -15.35
C ASN A 19 -12.19 2.34 -14.86
N ILE A 20 -12.32 2.64 -13.56
CA ILE A 20 -13.51 3.31 -13.01
C ILE A 20 -13.68 4.69 -13.64
N ALA A 21 -12.60 5.49 -13.72
CA ALA A 21 -12.64 6.80 -14.36
C ALA A 21 -13.01 6.69 -15.85
N ASP A 22 -12.44 5.74 -16.58
CA ASP A 22 -12.79 5.46 -17.98
C ASP A 22 -14.29 5.15 -18.14
N LEU A 23 -14.81 4.20 -17.37
CA LEU A 23 -16.22 3.80 -17.42
C LEU A 23 -17.17 4.95 -17.05
N LEU A 24 -16.82 5.73 -16.03
CA LEU A 24 -17.60 6.90 -15.63
C LEU A 24 -17.66 7.94 -16.74
N ALA A 25 -16.54 8.21 -17.42
CA ALA A 25 -16.51 9.15 -18.54
C ALA A 25 -17.38 8.66 -19.70
N GLU A 26 -17.29 7.38 -20.05
CA GLU A 26 -18.08 6.76 -21.12
C GLU A 26 -19.58 6.78 -20.82
N VAL A 27 -19.99 6.32 -19.63
CA VAL A 27 -21.41 6.25 -19.23
C VAL A 27 -22.02 7.65 -19.10
N ALA A 28 -21.28 8.62 -18.58
CA ALA A 28 -21.77 9.99 -18.45
C ALA A 28 -21.68 10.78 -19.76
N GLY A 29 -20.99 10.26 -20.79
CA GLY A 29 -20.78 10.94 -22.06
C GLY A 29 -19.93 12.21 -21.94
N VAL A 30 -18.99 12.25 -20.99
CA VAL A 30 -18.17 13.44 -20.68
C VAL A 30 -16.73 13.30 -21.18
N PRO A 31 -16.06 14.41 -21.53
CA PRO A 31 -14.68 14.37 -22.04
C PRO A 31 -13.64 14.00 -20.99
N ALA A 32 -13.93 14.17 -19.69
CA ALA A 32 -12.97 13.93 -18.64
C ALA A 32 -13.61 13.42 -17.35
N ALA A 33 -13.02 12.38 -16.79
CA ALA A 33 -13.24 11.92 -15.43
C ALA A 33 -11.91 11.71 -14.73
N SER A 34 -11.87 11.92 -13.41
CA SER A 34 -10.66 11.66 -12.63
C SER A 34 -10.98 11.20 -11.21
N ILE A 35 -10.02 10.49 -10.62
CA ILE A 35 -9.97 10.14 -9.20
C ILE A 35 -8.75 10.84 -8.66
N ASN A 36 -8.96 11.65 -7.61
CA ASN A 36 -7.94 12.48 -7.01
C ASN A 36 -7.79 12.08 -5.55
N MET A 37 -6.56 12.08 -5.04
CA MET A 37 -6.21 11.77 -3.66
C MET A 37 -5.65 13.02 -2.99
N VAL A 38 -5.97 13.26 -1.73
CA VAL A 38 -5.39 14.34 -0.94
C VAL A 38 -3.89 14.07 -0.73
N GLU A 39 -3.05 15.04 -1.06
CA GLU A 39 -1.62 14.98 -0.83
C GLU A 39 -1.07 16.36 -0.45
N GLY A 40 -0.59 16.48 0.79
CA GLY A 40 -0.22 17.77 1.37
C GLY A 40 -1.39 18.75 1.32
N ASP A 41 -1.14 19.95 0.78
CA ASP A 41 -2.13 21.01 0.58
C ASP A 41 -2.77 20.98 -0.82
N GLY A 42 -2.84 19.80 -1.43
CA GLY A 42 -3.31 19.62 -2.80
C GLY A 42 -4.01 18.28 -3.05
N LEU A 43 -4.39 18.09 -4.31
CA LEU A 43 -5.04 16.88 -4.81
C LEU A 43 -4.19 16.29 -5.93
N ARG A 44 -3.63 15.10 -5.72
CA ARG A 44 -2.93 14.35 -6.77
C ARG A 44 -3.92 13.54 -7.59
N VAL A 45 -3.88 13.68 -8.90
CA VAL A 45 -4.64 12.85 -9.84
C VAL A 45 -4.01 11.46 -9.88
N ILE A 46 -4.74 10.43 -9.46
CA ILE A 46 -4.27 9.04 -9.37
C ILE A 46 -5.02 8.07 -10.30
N GLY A 47 -6.14 8.52 -10.87
CA GLY A 47 -6.85 7.82 -11.93
C GLY A 47 -7.46 8.84 -12.87
N VAL A 48 -7.35 8.63 -14.18
CA VAL A 48 -7.82 9.59 -15.19
C VAL A 48 -8.37 8.86 -16.40
N SER A 49 -9.49 9.33 -16.93
CA SER A 49 -10.09 8.75 -18.13
C SER A 49 -9.30 9.08 -19.39
N LYS A 50 -9.29 8.16 -20.34
CA LYS A 50 -8.70 8.32 -21.67
C LYS A 50 -9.72 8.99 -22.59
N GLY A 51 -9.60 10.31 -22.76
CA GLY A 51 -10.47 11.09 -23.65
C GLY A 51 -9.68 12.15 -24.41
N SER A 52 -10.05 12.39 -25.68
CA SER A 52 -9.48 13.51 -26.43
C SER A 52 -9.90 14.83 -25.78
N GLY A 53 -8.91 15.62 -25.35
CA GLY A 53 -9.16 16.89 -24.66
C GLY A 53 -9.40 16.80 -23.16
N ASN A 54 -9.08 15.67 -22.51
CA ASN A 54 -9.00 15.60 -21.05
C ASN A 54 -7.86 16.52 -20.54
N PRO A 55 -8.13 17.50 -19.65
CA PRO A 55 -7.11 18.43 -19.16
C PRO A 55 -6.24 17.79 -18.07
N MET A 56 -6.67 16.66 -17.52
CA MET A 56 -6.02 15.98 -16.41
C MET A 56 -4.97 14.98 -16.91
N ARG A 57 -3.90 14.85 -16.12
CA ARG A 57 -2.85 13.86 -16.33
C ARG A 57 -2.57 13.16 -15.01
N GLU A 58 -2.25 11.88 -15.08
CA GLU A 58 -1.84 11.12 -13.91
C GLU A 58 -0.60 11.75 -13.27
N GLY A 59 -0.60 11.86 -11.94
CA GLY A 59 0.44 12.53 -11.17
C GLY A 59 0.32 14.06 -11.10
N LEU A 60 -0.60 14.70 -11.83
CA LEU A 60 -0.85 16.15 -11.71
C LEU A 60 -1.27 16.49 -10.28
N LEU A 61 -0.65 17.52 -9.70
CA LEU A 61 -1.02 18.06 -8.40
C LEU A 61 -1.87 19.31 -8.59
N ILE A 62 -3.15 19.22 -8.21
CA ILE A 62 -4.10 20.32 -8.23
C ILE A 62 -4.00 21.04 -6.90
N LYS A 63 -3.66 22.32 -6.93
CA LYS A 63 -3.63 23.14 -5.71
C LYS A 63 -5.04 23.32 -5.15
N THR A 64 -5.14 23.26 -3.82
CA THR A 64 -6.38 23.52 -3.09
C THR A 64 -6.25 24.79 -2.25
N ASP A 65 -5.60 25.84 -2.75
CA ASP A 65 -5.61 27.16 -2.10
C ASP A 65 -6.96 27.85 -2.32
N GLU A 66 -7.34 28.80 -1.46
CA GLU A 66 -8.66 29.45 -1.52
C GLU A 66 -8.88 30.22 -2.84
N ASP A 67 -7.80 30.80 -3.39
CA ASP A 67 -7.83 31.61 -4.60
C ASP A 67 -8.01 30.79 -5.89
N SER A 68 -7.58 29.53 -5.88
CA SER A 68 -7.60 28.64 -7.05
C SER A 68 -9.00 28.35 -7.59
N ARG A 69 -10.05 28.49 -6.75
CA ARG A 69 -11.46 28.17 -7.09
C ARG A 69 -11.57 26.86 -7.87
N SER A 70 -10.86 25.84 -7.38
CA SER A 70 -10.89 24.49 -7.93
C SER A 70 -12.16 23.75 -7.50
N TYR A 71 -12.87 23.14 -8.46
CA TYR A 71 -14.10 22.40 -8.17
C TYR A 71 -13.87 21.22 -7.20
N CYS A 72 -12.83 20.42 -7.46
CA CYS A 72 -12.51 19.28 -6.61
C CYS A 72 -12.06 19.72 -5.21
N ALA A 73 -11.36 20.85 -5.09
CA ALA A 73 -11.01 21.41 -3.78
C ALA A 73 -12.26 21.72 -2.94
N ALA A 74 -13.34 22.22 -3.56
CA ALA A 74 -14.59 22.50 -2.86
C ALA A 74 -15.28 21.23 -2.36
N VAL A 75 -15.26 20.14 -3.13
CA VAL A 75 -15.76 18.81 -2.69
C VAL A 75 -15.00 18.35 -1.44
N ILE A 76 -13.67 18.49 -1.44
CA ILE A 76 -12.84 18.06 -0.29
C ILE A 76 -13.14 18.91 0.95
N ARG A 77 -13.21 20.24 0.80
CA ARG A 77 -13.47 21.15 1.93
C ARG A 77 -14.86 20.97 2.51
N ALA A 78 -15.87 20.85 1.65
CA ALA A 78 -17.26 20.67 2.07
C ALA A 78 -17.51 19.25 2.60
N ARG A 79 -16.71 18.26 2.18
CA ARG A 79 -16.93 16.82 2.43
C ARG A 79 -18.30 16.35 1.95
N GLU A 80 -18.81 16.99 0.90
CA GLU A 80 -20.10 16.75 0.29
C GLU A 80 -19.98 16.76 -1.23
N LYS A 81 -20.93 16.13 -1.91
CA LYS A 81 -21.00 16.16 -3.37
C LYS A 81 -21.28 17.57 -3.88
N LEU A 82 -20.69 17.90 -5.02
CA LEU A 82 -20.87 19.17 -5.70
C LEU A 82 -21.32 18.92 -7.14
N VAL A 83 -22.41 19.57 -7.54
CA VAL A 83 -22.90 19.57 -8.92
C VAL A 83 -22.99 21.00 -9.41
N ILE A 84 -22.39 21.27 -10.56
CA ILE A 84 -22.40 22.55 -11.23
C ILE A 84 -22.86 22.31 -12.66
N GLU A 85 -24.09 22.72 -12.95
CA GLU A 85 -24.68 22.55 -14.28
C GLU A 85 -24.05 23.48 -15.31
N ASP A 86 -23.80 24.74 -14.93
CA ASP A 86 -23.11 25.74 -15.75
C ASP A 86 -22.42 26.78 -14.85
N ALA A 87 -21.10 26.63 -14.71
CA ALA A 87 -20.24 27.48 -13.91
C ALA A 87 -20.24 28.94 -14.37
N ARG A 88 -20.56 29.22 -15.64
CA ARG A 88 -20.62 30.59 -16.18
C ARG A 88 -21.76 31.39 -15.57
N ARG A 89 -22.81 30.72 -15.08
CA ARG A 89 -23.95 31.33 -14.40
C ARG A 89 -23.67 31.60 -12.91
N SER A 90 -22.61 31.02 -12.36
CA SER A 90 -22.25 31.21 -10.95
C SER A 90 -21.33 32.43 -10.77
N ALA A 91 -21.69 33.31 -9.82
CA ALA A 91 -20.83 34.43 -9.45
C ALA A 91 -19.45 33.97 -8.94
N PHE A 92 -19.40 32.80 -8.28
CA PHE A 92 -18.18 32.23 -7.71
C PHE A 92 -17.32 31.54 -8.79
N TRP A 93 -17.94 30.68 -9.63
CA TRP A 93 -17.21 29.81 -10.55
C TRP A 93 -16.88 30.42 -11.92
N LYS A 94 -17.58 31.47 -12.36
CA LYS A 94 -17.47 32.02 -13.73
C LYS A 94 -16.05 32.41 -14.15
N ASN A 95 -15.19 32.79 -13.20
CA ASN A 95 -13.82 33.21 -13.46
C ASN A 95 -12.77 32.18 -12.97
N SER A 96 -13.19 30.93 -12.69
CA SER A 96 -12.30 29.84 -12.29
C SER A 96 -11.42 29.38 -13.45
N GLU A 97 -10.28 28.76 -13.14
CA GLU A 97 -9.36 28.26 -14.16
C GLU A 97 -9.99 27.16 -15.03
N SER A 98 -10.89 26.35 -14.45
CA SER A 98 -11.65 25.34 -15.18
C SER A 98 -12.53 25.94 -16.28
N VAL A 99 -13.22 27.06 -16.00
CA VAL A 99 -14.03 27.75 -17.01
C VAL A 99 -13.16 28.32 -18.14
N LYS A 100 -11.99 28.90 -17.81
CA LYS A 100 -11.04 29.40 -18.82
C LYS A 100 -10.52 28.27 -19.72
N ALA A 101 -10.33 27.07 -19.16
CA ALA A 101 -9.99 25.86 -19.91
C ALA A 101 -11.17 25.24 -20.67
N GLY A 102 -12.37 25.83 -20.58
CA GLY A 102 -13.57 25.41 -21.29
C GLY A 102 -14.44 24.37 -20.56
N PHE A 103 -14.08 23.96 -19.34
CA PHE A 103 -14.85 23.02 -18.53
C PHE A 103 -15.84 23.78 -17.67
N ILE A 104 -17.07 23.87 -18.16
CA ILE A 104 -18.13 24.72 -17.59
C ILE A 104 -19.08 23.93 -16.69
N SER A 105 -19.08 22.60 -16.76
CA SER A 105 -19.94 21.76 -15.93
C SER A 105 -19.11 20.74 -15.18
N TYR A 106 -19.52 20.44 -13.95
CA TYR A 106 -18.77 19.60 -13.02
C TYR A 106 -19.69 18.80 -12.12
N ALA A 107 -19.34 17.54 -11.89
CA ALA A 107 -19.86 16.75 -10.78
C ALA A 107 -18.70 16.15 -10.02
N GLY A 108 -18.77 16.17 -8.69
CA GLY A 108 -17.77 15.54 -7.85
C GLY A 108 -18.38 14.94 -6.60
N VAL A 109 -17.88 13.77 -6.21
CA VAL A 109 -18.25 13.09 -4.97
C VAL A 109 -17.00 12.85 -4.12
N PRO A 110 -17.08 13.02 -2.79
CA PRO A 110 -15.97 12.73 -1.90
C PRO A 110 -15.74 11.21 -1.82
N VAL A 111 -14.49 10.82 -1.67
CA VAL A 111 -14.09 9.45 -1.31
C VAL A 111 -13.48 9.51 0.07
N PHE A 112 -13.94 8.66 0.98
CA PHE A 112 -13.45 8.60 2.35
C PHE A 112 -12.54 7.40 2.56
N HIS A 113 -11.64 7.53 3.51
CA HIS A 113 -11.03 6.41 4.19
C HIS A 113 -12.06 5.68 5.06
N PRO A 114 -11.83 4.41 5.41
CA PRO A 114 -12.72 3.66 6.30
C PRO A 114 -12.87 4.24 7.72
N ASP A 115 -11.93 5.08 8.17
CA ASP A 115 -12.01 5.80 9.45
C ASP A 115 -12.88 7.07 9.37
N GLY A 116 -13.49 7.30 8.20
CA GLY A 116 -14.33 8.44 7.93
C GLY A 116 -13.55 9.68 7.52
N ASP A 117 -12.21 9.70 7.52
CA ASP A 117 -11.50 10.87 7.02
C ASP A 117 -11.48 10.94 5.49
N ILE A 118 -11.24 12.11 4.93
CA ILE A 118 -11.28 12.29 3.48
C ILE A 118 -10.03 11.71 2.82
N PHE A 119 -10.24 10.80 1.87
CA PHE A 119 -9.18 10.26 1.02
C PHE A 119 -8.99 11.16 -0.21
N GLY A 120 -10.08 11.62 -0.80
CA GLY A 120 -10.04 12.24 -2.11
C GLY A 120 -11.43 12.49 -2.72
N SER A 121 -11.49 12.47 -4.04
CA SER A 121 -12.72 12.75 -4.80
C SER A 121 -12.74 12.00 -6.14
N ILE A 122 -13.93 11.64 -6.61
CA ILE A 122 -14.18 11.28 -8.01
C ILE A 122 -14.82 12.49 -8.69
N CYS A 123 -14.38 12.84 -9.90
CA CYS A 123 -14.79 14.03 -10.62
C CYS A 123 -15.19 13.70 -12.06
N LEU A 124 -16.21 14.39 -12.56
CA LEU A 124 -16.59 14.48 -13.97
C LEU A 124 -16.52 15.95 -14.40
N LEU A 125 -15.98 16.21 -15.60
CA LEU A 125 -15.93 17.55 -16.19
C LEU A 125 -16.49 17.52 -17.60
N ASP A 126 -17.27 18.55 -17.93
CA ASP A 126 -17.86 18.71 -19.25
C ASP A 126 -17.67 20.14 -19.78
N ARG A 127 -17.62 20.27 -21.10
CA ARG A 127 -17.54 21.53 -21.83
C ARG A 127 -18.92 22.05 -22.26
N LYS A 128 -19.96 21.25 -22.07
CA LYS A 128 -21.36 21.58 -22.32
C LYS A 128 -22.12 21.59 -21.00
N VAL A 129 -23.23 22.32 -20.98
CA VAL A 129 -24.17 22.30 -19.85
C VAL A 129 -24.61 20.87 -19.60
N ASN A 130 -24.42 20.40 -18.37
CA ASN A 130 -24.71 19.02 -17.98
C ASN A 130 -25.25 19.00 -16.56
N GLU A 131 -26.45 18.46 -16.39
CA GLU A 131 -27.13 18.36 -15.09
C GLU A 131 -26.62 17.19 -14.23
N PHE A 132 -25.87 16.25 -14.83
CA PHE A 132 -25.42 15.01 -14.19
C PHE A 132 -26.60 14.29 -13.50
N LYS A 133 -27.54 13.79 -14.30
CA LYS A 133 -28.78 13.15 -13.84
C LYS A 133 -28.52 12.11 -12.74
N GLY A 134 -29.52 11.92 -11.87
CA GLY A 134 -29.43 11.04 -10.68
C GLY A 134 -28.73 9.69 -10.86
N PRO A 135 -28.94 8.91 -11.95
CA PRO A 135 -28.22 7.66 -12.16
C PRO A 135 -26.69 7.80 -12.23
N VAL A 136 -26.17 8.86 -12.85
CA VAL A 136 -24.71 9.11 -12.95
C VAL A 136 -24.14 9.44 -11.57
N LEU A 137 -24.82 10.30 -10.81
CA LEU A 137 -24.38 10.64 -9.45
C LEU A 137 -24.37 9.43 -8.53
N ARG A 138 -25.42 8.59 -8.58
CA ARG A 138 -25.45 7.34 -7.83
C ARG A 138 -24.29 6.43 -8.22
N LEU A 139 -24.02 6.28 -9.52
CA LEU A 139 -22.88 5.48 -9.99
C LEU A 139 -21.54 6.01 -9.44
N MET A 140 -21.36 7.32 -9.38
CA MET A 140 -20.17 7.93 -8.76
C MET A 140 -20.08 7.61 -7.27
N GLU A 141 -21.19 7.70 -6.53
CA GLU A 141 -21.28 7.37 -5.10
C GLU A 141 -20.93 5.88 -4.86
N GLU A 142 -21.50 4.96 -5.64
CA GLU A 142 -21.19 3.53 -5.55
C GLU A 142 -19.71 3.22 -5.85
N PHE A 143 -19.12 3.90 -6.84
CA PHE A 143 -17.69 3.75 -7.10
C PHE A 143 -16.83 4.36 -6.00
N ALA A 144 -17.24 5.44 -5.35
CA ALA A 144 -16.54 5.98 -4.18
C ALA A 144 -16.54 4.97 -3.03
N ASP A 145 -17.64 4.28 -2.80
CA ASP A 145 -17.75 3.21 -1.80
C ASP A 145 -16.90 1.99 -2.15
N ILE A 146 -16.82 1.62 -3.43
CA ILE A 146 -15.91 0.56 -3.90
C ILE A 146 -14.44 0.94 -3.64
N ILE A 147 -14.05 2.19 -3.91
CA ILE A 147 -12.70 2.67 -3.63
C ILE A 147 -12.43 2.64 -2.12
N MET A 148 -13.37 3.08 -1.29
CA MET A 148 -13.27 2.98 0.18
C MET A 148 -13.08 1.53 0.63
N GLY A 149 -13.82 0.60 0.04
CA GLY A 149 -13.67 -0.84 0.27
C GLY A 149 -12.28 -1.36 -0.10
N HIS A 150 -11.74 -0.94 -1.25
CA HIS A 150 -10.37 -1.26 -1.66
C HIS A 150 -9.34 -0.72 -0.65
N LEU A 151 -9.49 0.53 -0.19
CA LEU A 151 -8.61 1.12 0.83
C LEU A 151 -8.65 0.32 2.14
N SER A 152 -9.83 -0.13 2.57
CA SER A 152 -9.97 -1.00 3.75
C SER A 152 -9.21 -2.31 3.60
N LEU A 153 -9.32 -2.96 2.43
CA LEU A 153 -8.63 -4.21 2.16
C LEU A 153 -7.10 -4.03 2.11
N ILE A 154 -6.63 -2.97 1.44
CA ILE A 154 -5.21 -2.62 1.37
C ILE A 154 -4.63 -2.41 2.78
N ALA A 155 -5.33 -1.64 3.62
CA ALA A 155 -4.89 -1.40 5.00
C ALA A 155 -4.82 -2.68 5.83
N LYS A 156 -5.83 -3.55 5.72
CA LYS A 156 -5.84 -4.86 6.41
C LYS A 156 -4.70 -5.77 5.94
N ASN A 157 -4.41 -5.80 4.65
CA ASN A 157 -3.31 -6.59 4.12
C ASN A 157 -1.95 -6.12 4.65
N CYS A 158 -1.72 -4.80 4.70
CA CYS A 158 -0.49 -4.28 5.28
C CYS A 158 -0.36 -4.58 6.78
N GLN A 159 -1.47 -4.50 7.52
CA GLN A 159 -1.48 -4.91 8.93
C GLN A 159 -1.16 -6.40 9.11
N LEU A 160 -1.73 -7.27 8.28
CA LEU A 160 -1.44 -8.71 8.30
C LEU A 160 0.05 -8.97 8.02
N GLU A 161 0.64 -8.30 7.02
CA GLU A 161 2.06 -8.43 6.71
C GLU A 161 2.97 -7.97 7.85
N GLU A 162 2.61 -6.89 8.54
CA GLU A 162 3.34 -6.39 9.70
C GLU A 162 3.26 -7.37 10.88
N THR A 163 2.05 -7.85 11.21
CA THR A 163 1.87 -8.87 12.25
C THR A 163 2.61 -10.17 11.92
N LEU A 164 2.62 -10.60 10.65
CA LEU A 164 3.38 -11.79 10.23
C LEU A 164 4.89 -11.60 10.39
N LYS A 165 5.42 -10.39 10.15
CA LYS A 165 6.83 -10.09 10.41
C LYS A 165 7.15 -10.18 11.89
N GLU A 166 6.32 -9.62 12.76
CA GLU A 166 6.50 -9.71 14.22
C GLU A 166 6.50 -11.16 14.70
N VAL A 167 5.54 -11.97 14.24
CA VAL A 167 5.47 -13.40 14.56
C VAL A 167 6.75 -14.12 14.11
N ARG A 168 7.25 -13.85 12.89
CA ARG A 168 8.50 -14.44 12.40
C ARG A 168 9.72 -14.02 13.22
N THR A 169 9.81 -12.76 13.63
CA THR A 169 10.91 -12.29 14.49
C THR A 169 10.88 -12.98 15.85
N LEU A 170 9.70 -13.11 16.47
CA LEU A 170 9.54 -13.83 17.74
C LEU A 170 9.85 -15.33 17.60
N GLN A 171 9.40 -15.97 16.52
CA GLN A 171 9.72 -17.37 16.22
C GLN A 171 11.22 -17.60 15.93
N GLY A 172 11.94 -16.58 15.47
CA GLY A 172 13.40 -16.64 15.28
C GLY A 172 14.20 -16.59 16.58
N LEU A 173 13.59 -16.20 17.70
CA LEU A 173 14.25 -16.18 19.00
C LEU A 173 14.20 -17.56 19.64
N ILE A 174 15.34 -18.24 19.65
CA ILE A 174 15.48 -19.54 20.30
C ILE A 174 15.81 -19.31 21.79
N PRO A 175 14.90 -19.67 22.73
CA PRO A 175 15.17 -19.50 24.15
C PRO A 175 16.23 -20.49 24.64
N ILE A 176 17.46 -19.99 24.81
CA ILE A 176 18.63 -20.78 25.21
C ILE A 176 19.05 -20.48 26.64
N CYS A 177 19.33 -21.51 27.45
CA CYS A 177 19.80 -21.34 28.81
C CYS A 177 21.19 -20.69 28.80
N ALA A 178 21.33 -19.54 29.46
CA ALA A 178 22.59 -18.80 29.51
C ALA A 178 23.75 -19.63 30.09
N ASN A 179 23.46 -20.53 31.03
CA ASN A 179 24.44 -21.38 31.70
C ASN A 179 24.78 -22.66 30.90
N CYS A 180 23.80 -23.53 30.65
CA CYS A 180 24.05 -24.87 30.09
C CYS A 180 23.76 -25.00 28.59
N LYS A 181 23.34 -23.92 27.93
CA LYS A 181 23.06 -23.83 26.49
C LYS A 181 21.95 -24.76 25.95
N LYS A 182 21.18 -25.41 26.83
CA LYS A 182 19.94 -26.12 26.41
C LYS A 182 18.92 -25.16 25.83
N ILE A 183 18.11 -25.61 24.89
CA ILE A 183 17.00 -24.87 24.31
C ILE A 183 15.71 -25.29 25.02
N ARG A 184 14.83 -24.32 25.31
CA ARG A 184 13.48 -24.58 25.81
C ARG A 184 12.51 -24.74 24.64
N ASP A 185 11.81 -25.86 24.57
CA ASP A 185 10.78 -26.09 23.55
C ASP A 185 9.45 -25.36 23.88
N ASP A 186 8.48 -25.46 22.96
CA ASP A 186 7.14 -24.85 23.11
C ASP A 186 6.32 -25.44 24.26
N LYS A 187 6.69 -26.62 24.76
CA LYS A 187 6.07 -27.27 25.93
C LYS A 187 6.77 -26.89 27.24
N GLY A 188 7.84 -26.11 27.18
CA GLY A 188 8.61 -25.64 28.33
C GLY A 188 9.73 -26.59 28.78
N PHE A 189 10.00 -27.68 28.06
CA PHE A 189 11.06 -28.63 28.40
C PHE A 189 12.42 -28.17 27.86
N TRP A 190 13.48 -28.44 28.63
CA TRP A 190 14.85 -28.10 28.25
C TRP A 190 15.54 -29.27 27.57
N GLN A 191 15.85 -29.12 26.29
CA GLN A 191 16.53 -30.13 25.48
C GLN A 191 17.88 -29.64 24.94
N LYS A 192 18.69 -30.56 24.44
CA LYS A 192 19.97 -30.22 23.81
C LYS A 192 19.71 -29.47 22.49
N VAL A 193 20.69 -28.66 22.09
CA VAL A 193 20.59 -27.81 20.89
C VAL A 193 20.37 -28.65 19.63
N GLU A 194 21.08 -29.78 19.56
CA GLU A 194 21.07 -30.69 18.42
C GLU A 194 19.66 -31.26 18.19
N VAL A 195 19.01 -31.75 19.26
CA VAL A 195 17.65 -32.31 19.18
C VAL A 195 16.67 -31.27 18.65
N TYR A 196 16.68 -30.07 19.21
CA TYR A 196 15.80 -28.99 18.77
C TYR A 196 16.02 -28.63 17.30
N LEU A 197 17.28 -28.51 16.86
CA LEU A 197 17.60 -28.12 15.48
C LEU A 197 17.24 -29.22 14.48
N GLU A 198 17.45 -30.49 14.79
CA GLU A 198 17.03 -31.59 13.91
C GLU A 198 15.51 -31.62 13.71
N GLU A 199 14.74 -31.41 14.78
CA GLU A 199 13.28 -31.37 14.74
C GLU A 199 12.72 -30.16 13.95
N HIS A 200 13.39 -29.01 14.01
CA HIS A 200 12.83 -27.72 13.53
C HIS A 200 13.45 -27.18 12.24
N SER A 201 14.57 -27.73 11.76
CA SER A 201 15.26 -27.25 10.54
C SER A 201 15.38 -28.28 9.41
N GLY A 202 15.07 -29.55 9.70
CA GLY A 202 15.32 -30.67 8.78
C GLY A 202 16.81 -30.98 8.58
N ALA A 203 17.72 -30.27 9.25
CA ALA A 203 19.14 -30.61 9.29
C ALA A 203 19.36 -31.90 10.10
N ARG A 204 20.46 -32.60 9.83
CA ARG A 204 20.94 -33.74 10.63
C ARG A 204 22.37 -33.48 11.06
N PHE A 205 22.70 -33.78 12.31
CA PHE A 205 24.09 -33.66 12.78
C PHE A 205 24.88 -34.93 12.47
N THR A 206 26.03 -34.75 11.83
CA THR A 206 27.06 -35.78 11.73
C THR A 206 28.10 -35.57 12.82
N HIS A 207 28.58 -36.66 13.41
CA HIS A 207 29.61 -36.58 14.44
C HIS A 207 31.00 -36.56 13.80
N GLY A 208 31.81 -35.59 14.18
CA GLY A 208 33.20 -35.45 13.77
C GLY A 208 33.97 -34.63 14.79
N LEU A 209 35.29 -34.74 14.79
CA LEU A 209 36.17 -33.92 15.62
C LEU A 209 36.87 -32.94 14.69
N CYS A 210 36.90 -31.65 15.05
CA CYS A 210 37.79 -30.71 14.38
C CYS A 210 39.25 -31.01 14.77
N ASP A 211 40.21 -30.52 13.98
CA ASP A 211 41.63 -30.77 14.20
C ASP A 211 42.09 -30.40 15.62
N ALA A 212 41.63 -29.26 16.15
CA ALA A 212 42.00 -28.81 17.49
C ALA A 212 41.49 -29.75 18.60
N CYS A 213 40.26 -30.28 18.45
CA CYS A 213 39.70 -31.25 19.40
C CYS A 213 40.39 -32.61 19.28
N ALA A 214 40.65 -33.06 18.06
CA ALA A 214 41.39 -34.30 17.81
C ALA A 214 42.82 -34.22 18.37
N ASP A 215 43.51 -33.09 18.19
CA ASP A 215 44.84 -32.84 18.76
C ASP A 215 44.83 -32.83 20.29
N LYS A 216 43.81 -32.24 20.90
CA LYS A 216 43.67 -32.24 22.35
C LYS A 216 43.45 -33.64 22.92
N LEU A 217 42.67 -34.48 22.24
CA LEU A 217 42.33 -35.82 22.70
C LEU A 217 43.42 -36.84 22.39
N TYR A 218 44.00 -36.77 21.19
CA TYR A 218 44.87 -37.81 20.64
C TYR A 218 46.28 -37.31 20.32
N GLY A 219 46.59 -36.03 20.48
CA GLY A 219 47.88 -35.45 20.08
C GLY A 219 49.11 -36.02 20.79
N LYS A 220 48.93 -36.80 21.86
CA LYS A 220 50.02 -37.54 22.52
C LYS A 220 50.20 -38.95 21.99
N GLU A 221 49.17 -39.54 21.40
CA GLU A 221 49.17 -40.92 20.89
C GLU A 221 50.04 -41.03 19.62
N SER A 222 50.84 -42.10 19.53
CA SER A 222 51.73 -42.33 18.37
C SER A 222 50.92 -42.49 17.09
N TRP A 223 49.91 -43.37 17.08
CA TRP A 223 49.08 -43.65 15.90
C TRP A 223 48.43 -42.38 15.31
N TYR A 224 48.10 -41.40 16.14
CA TYR A 224 47.49 -40.15 15.69
C TYR A 224 48.53 -39.18 15.11
N LYS A 225 49.75 -39.15 15.69
CA LYS A 225 50.89 -38.39 15.13
C LYS A 225 51.32 -38.94 13.77
N ASP A 226 51.26 -40.27 13.62
CA ASP A 226 51.59 -40.97 12.37
C ASP A 226 50.48 -40.74 11.33
N PHE A 227 49.21 -40.80 11.73
CA PHE A 227 48.07 -40.44 10.88
C PHE A 227 48.14 -38.99 10.37
N LYS A 228 48.57 -38.04 11.20
CA LYS A 228 48.74 -36.63 10.80
C LYS A 228 50.00 -36.38 9.97
N ASN A 229 51.01 -37.24 10.04
CA ASN A 229 52.25 -37.13 9.28
C ASN A 229 52.53 -38.44 8.52
N PRO A 230 51.74 -38.77 7.48
CA PRO A 230 51.98 -39.97 6.70
C PRO A 230 53.31 -39.81 5.94
N GLY A 231 54.39 -40.40 6.46
CA GLY A 231 55.74 -40.33 5.87
C GLY A 231 56.89 -39.91 6.78
N LYS A 232 56.80 -40.09 8.11
CA LYS A 232 57.93 -39.93 9.06
C LYS A 232 58.38 -41.25 9.72
N GLU A 233 58.12 -42.38 9.09
CA GLU A 233 58.90 -43.59 9.35
C GLU A 233 59.88 -43.76 8.19
N GLU A 234 61.16 -43.52 8.53
CA GLU A 234 62.41 -43.52 7.75
C GLU A 234 62.73 -42.28 6.90
#